data_AF-A0A966DYJ1-F1
#
_entry.id   AF-A0A966DYJ1-F1
#
_cell.length_a   1.000
_cell.length_b   1.000
_cell.length_c   1.000
_cell.angle_alpha   90.00
_cell.angle_beta   90.00
_cell.angle_gamma   90.00
#
_symmetry.space_group_name_H-M   'P 1'
#
loop_
_entity.id
_entity.type
_entity.pdbx_description
1 polymer ?
#
loop_
_entity_poly.entity_id
_entity_poly.type
_entity_poly.pdbx_seq_one_letter_code
_entity_poly.pdbx_strand_id
1 'polypeptide(L)'
;MLDPNNTILLLDKLEELGFNNDAFSALHHFKEKGRADTIAEHRAYCIETDSIQDGSVNARIQQRLKLVLEAYQLGGFQSGKAEVFRCLAEAAYNEITSKHHD
;
A
#
# COMPACT_ATOMS: atom_id res chain seq x y z
N MET A 1 4.71 17.30 2.54
CA MET A 1 5.52 16.44 1.66
C MET A 1 5.89 15.21 2.46
N LEU A 2 5.73 14.04 1.88
CA LEU A 2 6.07 12.77 2.51
C LEU A 2 7.40 12.24 1.97
N ASP A 3 8.15 11.56 2.83
CA ASP A 3 9.40 10.90 2.47
C ASP A 3 9.11 9.57 1.74
N PRO A 4 9.56 9.37 0.49
CA PRO A 4 9.40 8.13 -0.26
C PRO A 4 10.07 6.92 0.41
N ASN A 5 11.13 7.13 1.19
CA ASN A 5 11.81 6.05 1.91
C ASN A 5 10.89 5.37 2.94
N ASN A 6 9.92 6.10 3.50
CA ASN A 6 8.93 5.50 4.38
C ASN A 6 8.06 4.47 3.65
N THR A 7 7.76 4.69 2.36
CA THR A 7 7.04 3.69 1.55
C THR A 7 7.89 2.43 1.39
N ILE A 8 9.17 2.59 1.07
CA ILE A 8 10.11 1.46 0.90
C ILE A 8 10.19 0.64 2.18
N LEU A 9 10.38 1.29 3.33
CA LEU A 9 10.45 0.62 4.63
C LEU A 9 9.14 -0.10 5.00
N LEU A 10 7.98 0.44 4.59
CA LEU A 10 6.69 -0.23 4.80
C LEU A 10 6.56 -1.47 3.90
N LEU A 11 6.98 -1.36 2.64
CA LEU A 11 6.96 -2.49 1.69
C LEU A 11 7.88 -3.61 2.17
N ASP A 12 9.12 -3.31 2.58
CA ASP A 12 10.05 -4.31 3.12
C ASP A 12 9.44 -5.09 4.29
N LYS A 13 8.89 -4.38 5.28
CA LYS A 13 8.25 -5.00 6.46
C LYS A 13 7.05 -5.84 6.09
N LEU A 14 6.24 -5.38 5.14
CA LEU A 14 5.04 -6.10 4.71
C LEU A 14 5.41 -7.35 3.91
N GLU A 15 6.40 -7.27 3.01
CA GLU A 15 6.89 -8.42 2.23
C GLU A 15 7.47 -9.51 3.14
N GLU A 16 8.24 -9.13 4.17
CA GLU A 16 8.72 -10.06 5.20
C GLU A 16 7.59 -10.82 5.92
N LEU A 17 6.41 -10.19 6.03
CA LEU A 17 5.23 -10.77 6.67
C LEU A 17 4.34 -11.57 5.70
N GLY A 18 4.64 -11.59 4.39
CA GLY A 18 3.87 -12.33 3.38
C GLY A 18 2.96 -11.47 2.50
N PHE A 19 3.09 -10.14 2.55
CA PHE A 19 2.42 -9.23 1.62
C PHE A 19 3.01 -9.40 0.20
N ASN A 20 2.16 -9.39 -0.82
CA ASN A 20 2.56 -9.67 -2.19
C ASN A 20 1.90 -8.71 -3.20
N ASN A 21 2.20 -8.88 -4.49
CA ASN A 21 1.67 -8.03 -5.57
C ASN A 21 0.14 -8.05 -5.67
N ASP A 22 -0.53 -9.14 -5.27
CA ASP A 22 -2.00 -9.20 -5.30
C ASP A 22 -2.60 -8.28 -4.23
N ALA A 23 -2.06 -8.33 -3.01
CA ALA A 23 -2.46 -7.43 -1.93
C ALA A 23 -2.05 -5.98 -2.23
N PHE A 24 -0.90 -5.76 -2.84
CA PHE A 24 -0.47 -4.44 -3.27
C PHE A 24 -1.42 -3.85 -4.33
N SER A 25 -1.78 -4.63 -5.34
CA SER A 25 -2.74 -4.22 -6.37
C SER A 25 -4.09 -3.83 -5.79
N ALA A 26 -4.52 -4.47 -4.69
CA ALA A 26 -5.75 -4.11 -4.00
C ALA A 26 -5.72 -2.71 -3.33
N LEU A 27 -4.53 -2.14 -3.08
CA LEU A 27 -4.36 -0.76 -2.62
C LEU A 27 -4.57 0.29 -3.72
N HIS A 28 -4.61 -0.14 -4.99
CA HIS A 28 -4.72 0.74 -6.15
C HIS A 28 -6.14 0.67 -6.74
N HIS A 29 -6.67 1.83 -7.13
CA HIS A 29 -7.90 1.88 -7.95
C HIS A 29 -7.65 1.35 -9.37
N PHE A 30 -6.38 1.17 -9.78
CA PHE A 30 -6.02 0.70 -11.12
C PHE A 30 -6.46 -0.72 -11.44
N LYS A 31 -6.91 -1.49 -10.43
CA LYS A 31 -7.70 -2.72 -10.66
C LYS A 31 -8.91 -2.46 -11.57
N GLU A 32 -9.53 -1.29 -11.47
CA GLU A 32 -10.67 -0.87 -12.29
C GLU A 32 -10.27 -0.55 -13.74
N LYS A 33 -8.98 -0.30 -13.98
CA LYS A 33 -8.40 0.01 -15.30
C LYS A 33 -7.60 -1.16 -15.89
N GLY A 34 -7.63 -2.33 -15.26
CA GLY A 34 -6.88 -3.51 -15.70
C GLY A 34 -5.36 -3.39 -15.58
N ARG A 35 -4.84 -2.43 -14.80
CA ARG A 35 -3.40 -2.34 -14.48
C ARG A 35 -3.16 -2.82 -13.05
N ALA A 36 -2.33 -3.84 -12.92
CA ALA A 36 -1.72 -4.23 -11.65
C ALA A 36 -0.36 -3.56 -11.58
N ASP A 37 -0.23 -2.57 -10.68
CA ASP A 37 1.08 -2.01 -10.33
C ASP A 37 1.75 -3.01 -9.40
N THR A 38 3.03 -3.29 -9.60
CA THR A 38 3.78 -4.21 -8.74
C THR A 38 4.50 -3.48 -7.62
N ILE A 39 4.83 -4.21 -6.55
CA ILE A 39 5.67 -3.68 -5.46
C ILE A 39 7.00 -3.18 -6.02
N ALA A 40 7.59 -3.89 -6.98
CA ALA A 40 8.87 -3.54 -7.60
C ALA A 40 8.79 -2.20 -8.38
N GLU A 41 7.73 -2.00 -9.18
CA GLU A 41 7.52 -0.76 -9.92
C GLU A 41 7.31 0.44 -8.98
N HIS A 42 6.50 0.27 -7.94
CA HIS A 42 6.27 1.33 -6.96
C HIS A 42 7.52 1.65 -6.14
N ARG A 43 8.29 0.62 -5.77
CA ARG A 43 9.59 0.78 -5.10
C ARG A 43 10.57 1.54 -5.99
N ALA A 44 10.69 1.18 -7.27
CA ALA A 44 11.53 1.90 -8.21
C ALA A 44 11.13 3.38 -8.33
N TYR A 45 9.82 3.66 -8.41
CA TYR A 45 9.32 5.03 -8.35
C TYR A 45 9.75 5.77 -7.07
N CYS A 46 9.64 5.13 -5.90
CA CYS A 46 10.05 5.75 -4.63
C CYS A 46 11.56 6.00 -4.52
N ILE A 47 12.40 5.15 -5.14
CA ILE A 47 13.85 5.35 -5.18
C ILE A 47 14.23 6.58 -6.00
N GLU A 48 13.57 6.78 -7.15
CA GLU A 48 13.84 7.89 -8.07
C GLU A 48 13.12 9.19 -7.70
N THR A 49 12.33 9.20 -6.63
CA THR A 49 11.53 10.35 -6.20
C THR A 49 12.17 10.99 -4.97
N ASP A 50 12.36 12.31 -5.00
CA ASP A 50 12.89 13.05 -3.83
C ASP A 50 11.82 13.30 -2.76
N SER A 51 10.55 13.42 -3.16
CA SER A 51 9.44 13.69 -2.25
C SER A 51 8.07 13.34 -2.84
N ILE A 52 7.16 12.88 -1.99
CA ILE A 52 5.76 12.61 -2.37
C ILE A 52 4.90 13.83 -1.98
N GLN A 53 4.14 14.33 -2.95
CA GLN A 53 3.18 15.40 -2.72
C GLN A 53 2.04 14.95 -1.79
N ASP A 54 1.73 15.76 -0.78
CA ASP A 54 0.61 15.49 0.12
C ASP A 54 -0.72 15.43 -0.66
N GLY A 55 -1.57 14.46 -0.31
CA GLY A 55 -2.86 14.24 -0.98
C GLY A 55 -2.79 13.55 -2.35
N SER A 56 -1.58 13.31 -2.89
CA SER A 56 -1.39 12.53 -4.11
C SER A 56 -1.81 11.06 -3.94
N VAL A 57 -1.94 10.35 -5.05
CA VAL A 57 -2.20 8.90 -5.04
C VAL A 57 -1.09 8.16 -4.28
N ASN A 58 0.18 8.55 -4.47
CA ASN A 58 1.32 7.93 -3.80
C ASN A 58 1.32 8.21 -2.29
N ALA A 59 0.89 9.40 -1.86
CA ALA A 59 0.70 9.70 -0.43
C ALA A 59 -0.37 8.79 0.19
N ARG A 60 -1.48 8.57 -0.52
CA ARG A 60 -2.55 7.66 -0.08
C ARG A 60 -2.07 6.21 -0.03
N ILE A 61 -1.27 5.76 -1.01
CA ILE A 61 -0.68 4.42 -0.99
C ILE A 61 0.20 4.24 0.25
N GLN A 62 1.09 5.20 0.55
CA GLN A 62 1.92 5.15 1.76
C GLN A 62 1.07 5.06 3.04
N GLN A 63 0.00 5.85 3.14
CA GLN A 63 -0.92 5.79 4.29
C GLN A 63 -1.65 4.45 4.40
N ARG A 64 -2.09 3.89 3.27
CA ARG A 64 -2.77 2.59 3.24
C ARG A 64 -1.83 1.44 3.61
N LEU A 65 -0.60 1.45 3.12
CA LEU A 65 0.43 0.48 3.53
C LEU A 65 0.66 0.50 5.04
N LYS A 66 0.76 1.70 5.62
CA LYS A 66 0.87 1.86 7.07
C LYS A 66 -0.32 1.25 7.80
N LEU A 67 -1.55 1.53 7.35
CA LEU A 67 -2.77 0.98 7.94
C LEU A 67 -2.83 -0.55 7.83
N VAL A 68 -2.41 -1.13 6.71
CA VAL A 68 -2.32 -2.59 6.54
C VAL A 68 -1.36 -3.21 7.55
N LEU A 69 -0.16 -2.64 7.71
CA LEU A 69 0.84 -3.14 8.65
C LEU A 69 0.32 -3.07 10.09
N GLU A 70 -0.25 -1.93 10.50
CA GLU A 70 -0.81 -1.74 11.85
C GLU A 70 -1.99 -2.69 12.11
N ALA A 71 -2.91 -2.83 11.15
CA ALA A 71 -4.05 -3.74 11.28
C ALA A 71 -3.62 -5.21 11.35
N TYR A 72 -2.61 -5.62 10.58
CA TYR A 72 -2.08 -6.97 10.63
C TYR A 72 -1.48 -7.28 12.01
N GLN A 73 -0.71 -6.34 12.56
CA GLN A 73 -0.07 -6.48 13.88
C GLN A 73 -1.09 -6.47 15.02
N LEU A 74 -2.02 -5.51 15.02
CA LEU A 74 -3.05 -5.38 16.06
C LEU A 74 -4.06 -6.53 16.03
N GLY A 75 -4.34 -7.09 14.84
CA GLY A 75 -5.19 -8.27 14.70
C GLY A 75 -4.55 -9.56 15.22
N GLY A 76 -3.28 -9.54 15.62
CA GLY A 76 -2.57 -10.72 16.13
C GLY A 76 -2.35 -11.81 15.07
N PHE A 77 -2.37 -11.45 13.78
CA PHE A 77 -2.17 -12.40 12.70
C PHE A 77 -0.70 -12.86 12.65
N GLN A 78 -0.49 -14.17 12.47
CA GLN A 78 0.85 -14.77 12.36
C GLN A 78 1.02 -15.66 11.12
N SER A 79 -0.05 -15.82 10.33
CA SER A 79 -0.11 -16.83 9.29
C SER A 79 0.63 -16.49 7.99
N GLY A 80 0.90 -15.20 7.76
CA GLY A 80 1.47 -14.71 6.50
C GLY A 80 0.62 -14.99 5.26
N LYS A 81 -0.66 -15.33 5.43
CA LYS A 81 -1.56 -15.69 4.33
C LYS A 81 -1.86 -14.46 3.47
N ALA A 82 -1.61 -14.59 2.17
CA ALA A 82 -1.84 -13.54 1.19
C ALA A 82 -3.29 -13.03 1.20
N GLU A 83 -4.28 -13.91 1.45
CA GLU A 83 -5.70 -13.52 1.50
C GLU A 83 -6.00 -12.56 2.66
N VAL A 84 -5.32 -12.70 3.80
CA VAL A 84 -5.47 -11.78 4.93
C VAL A 84 -5.00 -10.39 4.52
N PHE A 85 -3.82 -10.31 3.90
CA PHE A 85 -3.29 -9.05 3.40
C PHE A 85 -4.15 -8.43 2.32
N ARG A 86 -4.73 -9.23 1.41
CA ARG A 86 -5.67 -8.74 0.40
C ARG A 86 -6.90 -8.10 1.06
N CYS A 87 -7.51 -8.76 2.04
CA CYS A 87 -8.65 -8.21 2.76
C CYS A 87 -8.31 -6.91 3.51
N LEU A 88 -7.14 -6.86 4.16
CA LEU A 88 -6.66 -5.65 4.84
C LEU A 88 -6.38 -4.51 3.85
N ALA A 89 -5.79 -4.82 2.69
CA ALA A 89 -5.53 -3.85 1.63
C ALA A 89 -6.83 -3.28 1.05
N GLU A 90 -7.84 -4.12 0.81
CA GLU A 90 -9.17 -3.68 0.37
C GLU A 90 -9.84 -2.78 1.41
N ALA A 91 -9.76 -3.15 2.69
CA ALA A 91 -10.26 -2.32 3.78
C ALA A 91 -9.54 -0.96 3.85
N ALA A 92 -8.21 -0.96 3.76
CA ALA A 92 -7.42 0.27 3.79
C ALA A 92 -7.71 1.19 2.59
N TYR A 93 -7.93 0.62 1.41
CA TYR A 93 -8.36 1.38 0.23
C TYR A 93 -9.70 2.09 0.45
N ASN A 94 -10.67 1.37 1.02
CA ASN A 94 -12.01 1.91 1.28
C ASN A 94 -12.02 2.95 2.42
N GLU A 95 -11.18 2.78 3.43
CA GLU A 95 -11.05 3.74 4.53
C GLU A 95 -10.39 5.04 4.06
N ILE A 96 -9.26 4.91 3.36
CA ILE A 96 -8.50 6.04 2.83
C ILE A 96 -8.95 6.27 1.40
N THR A 97 -10.17 6.78 1.22
CA THR A 97 -10.72 7.02 -0.12
C THR A 97 -9.92 8.05 -0.90
N SER A 98 -9.86 7.86 -2.21
CA SER A 98 -9.56 8.95 -3.13
C SER A 98 -10.76 9.90 -3.15
N LYS A 99 -10.83 10.84 -2.20
CA LYS A 99 -11.77 11.96 -2.32
C LYS A 99 -11.49 12.67 -3.65
N HIS A 100 -12.33 12.41 -4.64
CA HIS A 100 -12.77 13.47 -5.53
C HIS A 100 -13.58 14.41 -4.64
N HIS A 101 -13.03 15.61 -4.41
CA HIS A 101 -13.91 16.75 -4.21
C HIS A 101 -14.53 16.98 -5.59
N ASP A 102 -15.79 16.57 -5.73
CA ASP A 102 -16.68 17.18 -6.73
C ASP A 102 -16.90 18.66 -6.36
#